data_AF-M7A7N3-F1
#
_entry.id   AF-M7A7N3-F1
#
_cell.length_a   1.000
_cell.length_b   1.000
_cell.length_c   1.000
_cell.angle_alpha   90.00
_cell.angle_beta   90.00
_cell.angle_gamma   90.00
#
_symmetry.space_group_name_H-M   'P 1'
#
loop_
_entity.id
_entity.type
_entity.pdbx_description
1 polymer ?
#
loop_
_entity_poly.entity_id
_entity_poly.type
_entity_poly.pdbx_seq_one_letter_code
_entity_poly.pdbx_strand_id
1 'polypeptide(L)'
;MTKVETRLEILDVTLRDGEQTRGVSFPTSEKLNIAKFLLQKLNVDRVEIASARVSKGELETVQKIMEWAATEQLTERIEILGFVDGNKTVDWIKDSGAKVLNLLTKGSLHHLEKQLGKTPKEFFTDASFVIEYAIKSGLKINVYLEDWSNGFRNSPDYVKSLVEHLSKEHIERIFLPDTLGVLSPEETFQGVDSLIQNTRIFILNFTDITTTIFPWQIVFKRFVPESKVFTLL
;
A
#
# COMPACT_ATOMS: atom_id res chain seq x y z
N MET A 1 27.78 16.94 4.11
CA MET A 1 26.44 17.15 3.53
C MET A 1 26.21 16.06 2.49
N THR A 2 25.46 15.02 2.81
CA THR A 2 24.95 14.06 1.80
C THR A 2 23.58 14.56 1.37
N LYS A 3 23.50 15.04 0.13
CA LYS A 3 22.25 15.45 -0.52
C LYS A 3 21.35 14.20 -0.57
N VAL A 4 20.27 14.17 0.21
CA VAL A 4 19.28 13.09 0.10
C VAL A 4 18.58 13.28 -1.24
N GLU A 5 18.89 12.43 -2.21
CA GLU A 5 18.11 12.40 -3.46
C GLU A 5 16.67 12.04 -3.13
N THR A 6 15.78 13.02 -3.32
CA THR A 6 14.33 12.84 -3.25
C THR A 6 13.89 12.05 -4.48
N ARG A 7 14.04 10.72 -4.43
CA ARG A 7 13.50 9.83 -5.46
C ARG A 7 12.02 9.56 -5.17
N LEU A 8 11.17 9.93 -6.13
CA LEU A 8 9.77 9.52 -6.19
C LEU A 8 9.74 8.13 -6.83
N GLU A 9 8.94 7.21 -6.26
CA GLU A 9 8.61 5.93 -6.90
C GLU A 9 7.20 6.04 -7.49
N ILE A 10 6.80 5.19 -8.44
CA ILE A 10 5.43 5.10 -8.95
C ILE A 10 4.93 3.66 -8.82
N LEU A 11 3.84 3.48 -8.06
CA LEU A 11 3.01 2.28 -8.03
C LEU A 11 1.75 2.53 -8.86
N ASP A 12 1.59 1.76 -9.93
CA ASP A 12 0.38 1.75 -10.74
C ASP A 12 -0.60 0.70 -10.20
N VAL A 13 -1.84 1.10 -9.93
CA VAL A 13 -2.91 0.21 -9.41
C VAL A 13 -3.98 -0.10 -10.46
N THR A 14 -3.75 0.24 -11.73
CA THR A 14 -4.74 0.11 -12.83
C THR A 14 -5.30 -1.30 -12.92
N LEU A 15 -4.46 -2.31 -12.73
CA LEU A 15 -4.86 -3.71 -12.85
C LEU A 15 -5.69 -4.23 -11.67
N ARG A 16 -5.56 -3.63 -10.48
CA ARG A 16 -6.34 -3.97 -9.29
C ARG A 16 -7.58 -3.08 -9.15
N ASP A 17 -7.40 -1.77 -9.11
CA ASP A 17 -8.50 -0.81 -8.93
C ASP A 17 -9.32 -0.60 -10.19
N GLY A 18 -8.69 -0.62 -11.35
CA GLY A 18 -9.41 -0.53 -12.62
C GLY A 18 -10.42 -1.67 -12.79
N GLU A 19 -10.11 -2.87 -12.29
CA GLU A 19 -11.02 -4.01 -12.31
C GLU A 19 -12.20 -3.88 -11.32
N GLN A 20 -12.12 -2.99 -10.32
CA GLN A 20 -13.27 -2.67 -9.46
C GLN A 20 -14.26 -1.74 -10.15
N THR A 21 -13.92 -1.17 -11.32
CA THR A 21 -14.82 -0.34 -12.11
C THR A 21 -15.95 -1.20 -12.71
N ARG A 22 -17.19 -0.73 -12.56
CA ARG A 22 -18.37 -1.47 -13.04
C ARG A 22 -18.27 -1.78 -14.53
N GLY A 23 -18.28 -3.07 -14.85
CA GLY A 23 -18.25 -3.57 -16.23
C GLY A 23 -16.84 -3.77 -16.80
N VAL A 24 -15.79 -3.54 -15.99
CA VAL A 24 -14.41 -3.83 -16.36
C VAL A 24 -14.02 -5.20 -15.79
N SER A 25 -13.43 -6.05 -16.62
CA SER A 25 -12.74 -7.27 -16.20
C SER A 25 -11.66 -7.55 -17.22
N PHE A 26 -10.45 -7.83 -16.73
CA PHE A 26 -9.30 -8.05 -17.60
C PHE A 26 -9.04 -9.55 -17.72
N PRO A 27 -9.12 -10.13 -18.93
CA PRO A 27 -8.61 -11.47 -19.18
C PRO A 27 -7.13 -11.57 -18.81
N THR A 28 -6.68 -12.78 -18.48
CA THR A 28 -5.28 -13.05 -18.10
C THR A 28 -4.25 -12.52 -19.11
N SER A 29 -4.51 -12.67 -20.40
CA SER A 29 -3.65 -12.16 -21.48
C SER A 29 -3.57 -10.64 -21.49
N GLU A 30 -4.67 -9.95 -21.19
CA GLU A 30 -4.74 -8.50 -21.13
C GLU A 30 -3.98 -7.98 -19.90
N LYS A 31 -4.20 -8.56 -18.71
CA LYS A 31 -3.44 -8.21 -17.50
C LYS A 31 -1.93 -8.37 -17.71
N LEU A 32 -1.51 -9.48 -18.33
CA LEU A 32 -0.09 -9.71 -18.64
C LEU A 32 0.47 -8.67 -19.61
N ASN A 33 -0.26 -8.31 -20.66
CA ASN A 33 0.18 -7.32 -21.64
C ASN A 33 0.29 -5.92 -21.02
N ILE A 34 -0.68 -5.53 -20.19
CA ILE A 34 -0.66 -4.26 -19.46
C ILE A 34 0.50 -4.23 -18.47
N ALA A 35 0.70 -5.29 -17.66
CA ALA A 35 1.81 -5.37 -16.71
C ALA A 35 3.18 -5.25 -17.41
N LYS A 36 3.35 -5.95 -18.56
CA LYS A 36 4.53 -5.82 -19.43
C LYS A 36 4.75 -4.38 -19.88
N PHE A 37 3.70 -3.75 -20.40
CA PHE A 37 3.78 -2.38 -20.89
C PHE A 37 4.14 -1.39 -19.78
N LEU A 38 3.45 -1.46 -18.63
CA LEU A 38 3.67 -0.59 -17.48
C LEU A 38 5.12 -0.70 -16.98
N LEU A 39 5.64 -1.93 -16.81
CA LEU A 39 6.98 -2.13 -16.25
C LEU A 39 8.12 -1.93 -17.26
N GLN A 40 7.96 -2.33 -18.53
CA GLN A 40 9.05 -2.31 -19.51
C GLN A 40 9.04 -1.09 -20.44
N LYS A 41 7.88 -0.45 -20.65
CA LYS A 41 7.73 0.67 -21.60
C LYS A 41 7.44 1.97 -20.89
N LEU A 42 6.40 2.00 -20.06
CA LEU A 42 6.10 3.18 -19.24
C LEU A 42 7.11 3.34 -18.09
N ASN A 43 7.73 2.23 -17.68
CA ASN A 43 8.77 2.15 -16.66
C ASN A 43 8.32 2.70 -15.30
N VAL A 44 7.11 2.32 -14.87
CA VAL A 44 6.69 2.52 -13.47
C VAL A 44 7.54 1.64 -12.55
N ASP A 45 7.79 2.08 -11.31
CA ASP A 45 8.63 1.33 -10.38
C ASP A 45 7.96 0.03 -9.94
N ARG A 46 6.64 0.04 -9.71
CA ARG A 46 5.85 -1.13 -9.27
C ARG A 46 4.44 -1.14 -9.88
N VAL A 47 3.81 -2.30 -9.86
CA VAL A 47 2.41 -2.52 -10.26
C VAL A 47 1.67 -3.33 -9.18
N GLU A 48 0.45 -2.93 -8.86
CA GLU A 48 -0.48 -3.71 -8.03
C GLU A 48 -1.54 -4.34 -8.94
N ILE A 49 -1.53 -5.67 -9.03
CA ILE A 49 -2.20 -6.37 -10.15
C ILE A 49 -3.48 -7.12 -9.77
N ALA A 50 -3.67 -7.38 -8.48
CA ALA A 50 -4.75 -8.22 -7.98
C ALA A 50 -5.00 -7.98 -6.50
N SER A 51 -6.18 -8.40 -6.04
CA SER A 51 -6.44 -8.62 -4.62
C SER A 51 -6.36 -10.11 -4.32
N ALA A 52 -5.76 -10.47 -3.19
CA ALA A 52 -5.71 -11.84 -2.73
C ALA A 52 -7.13 -12.38 -2.52
N ARG A 53 -7.31 -13.69 -2.74
CA ARG A 53 -8.55 -14.43 -2.45
C ARG A 53 -9.77 -14.04 -3.31
N VAL A 54 -9.61 -13.31 -4.42
CA VAL A 54 -10.72 -12.96 -5.33
C VAL A 54 -11.32 -14.21 -6.00
N SER A 55 -10.49 -14.99 -6.70
CA SER A 55 -10.94 -16.23 -7.37
C SER A 55 -9.76 -17.15 -7.71
N LYS A 56 -10.06 -18.37 -8.16
CA LYS A 56 -9.03 -19.29 -8.70
C LYS A 56 -8.44 -18.79 -10.01
N GLY A 57 -9.26 -18.22 -10.90
CA GLY A 57 -8.77 -17.66 -12.17
C GLY A 57 -7.84 -16.46 -11.97
N GLU A 58 -8.06 -15.69 -10.91
CA GLU A 58 -7.16 -14.59 -10.53
C GLU A 58 -5.82 -15.13 -10.02
N LEU A 59 -5.83 -16.21 -9.23
CA LEU A 59 -4.60 -16.88 -8.78
C LEU A 59 -3.77 -17.37 -9.98
N GLU A 60 -4.40 -18.06 -10.94
CA GLU A 60 -3.73 -18.51 -12.17
C GLU A 60 -3.19 -17.34 -13.01
N THR A 61 -3.88 -16.21 -13.00
CA THR A 61 -3.44 -15.00 -13.70
C THR A 61 -2.20 -14.41 -13.05
N VAL A 62 -2.17 -14.29 -11.73
CA VAL A 62 -0.98 -13.84 -11.00
C VAL A 62 0.18 -14.80 -11.21
N GLN A 63 -0.03 -16.13 -11.16
CA GLN A 63 1.02 -17.12 -11.41
C GLN A 63 1.69 -16.91 -12.78
N LYS A 64 0.92 -16.75 -13.85
CA LYS A 64 1.46 -16.49 -15.20
C LYS A 64 2.22 -15.17 -15.29
N ILE A 65 1.74 -14.14 -14.60
CA ILE A 65 2.44 -12.85 -14.53
C ILE A 65 3.75 -13.00 -13.76
N MET A 66 3.77 -13.77 -12.67
CA MET A 66 4.98 -14.02 -11.87
C MET A 66 6.01 -14.88 -12.60
N GLU A 67 5.57 -15.86 -13.40
CA GLU A 67 6.44 -16.63 -14.30
C GLU A 67 7.17 -15.72 -15.28
N TRP A 68 6.43 -14.83 -15.96
CA TRP A 68 7.04 -13.82 -16.84
C TRP A 68 7.93 -12.84 -16.07
N ALA A 69 7.50 -12.35 -14.90
CA ALA A 69 8.29 -11.41 -14.11
C ALA A 69 9.61 -12.04 -13.66
N ALA A 70 9.65 -13.35 -13.40
CA ALA A 70 10.88 -14.07 -13.09
C ALA A 70 11.86 -14.11 -14.28
N THR A 71 11.37 -14.29 -15.52
CA THR A 71 12.23 -14.27 -16.71
C THR A 71 12.87 -12.90 -16.95
N GLU A 72 12.21 -11.83 -16.50
CA GLU A 72 12.66 -10.44 -16.65
C GLU A 72 13.31 -9.85 -15.38
N GLN A 73 13.43 -10.62 -14.29
CA GLN A 73 13.92 -10.14 -12.98
C GLN A 73 13.10 -8.98 -12.39
N LEU A 74 11.78 -8.99 -12.59
CA LEU A 74 10.81 -7.98 -12.15
C LEU A 74 9.91 -8.45 -11.00
N THR A 75 10.16 -9.61 -10.40
CA THR A 75 9.26 -10.22 -9.40
C THR A 75 8.98 -9.35 -8.17
N GLU A 76 9.94 -8.54 -7.73
CA GLU A 76 9.76 -7.61 -6.60
C GLU A 76 8.97 -6.34 -6.97
N ARG A 77 8.71 -6.09 -8.26
CA ARG A 77 7.92 -4.94 -8.72
C ARG A 77 6.43 -5.25 -8.83
N ILE A 78 6.02 -6.46 -8.46
CA ILE A 78 4.63 -6.90 -8.50
C ILE A 78 4.12 -7.05 -7.08
N GLU A 79 3.08 -6.27 -6.77
CA GLU A 79 2.47 -6.19 -5.46
C GLU A 79 1.03 -6.73 -5.50
N ILE A 80 0.59 -7.36 -4.41
CA ILE A 80 -0.76 -7.92 -4.27
C ILE A 80 -1.43 -7.29 -3.06
N LEU A 81 -2.64 -6.75 -3.24
CA LEU A 81 -3.46 -6.27 -2.14
C LEU A 81 -3.94 -7.46 -1.29
N GLY A 82 -3.81 -7.38 0.03
CA GLY A 82 -4.25 -8.42 0.94
C GLY A 82 -4.91 -7.86 2.20
N PHE A 83 -5.41 -8.73 3.06
CA PHE A 83 -6.28 -8.35 4.18
C PHE A 83 -5.78 -8.90 5.52
N VAL A 84 -6.20 -8.26 6.62
CA VAL A 84 -5.97 -8.77 7.98
C VAL A 84 -6.92 -9.95 8.25
N ASP A 85 -6.54 -11.15 7.81
CA ASP A 85 -7.41 -12.33 7.81
C ASP A 85 -6.72 -13.63 8.31
N GLY A 86 -5.68 -13.45 9.13
CA GLY A 86 -4.87 -14.54 9.65
C GLY A 86 -3.88 -15.04 8.61
N ASN A 87 -3.93 -16.33 8.27
CA ASN A 87 -3.00 -16.93 7.30
C ASN A 87 -3.50 -16.86 5.85
N LYS A 88 -4.78 -16.58 5.61
CA LYS A 88 -5.43 -16.82 4.31
C LYS A 88 -4.84 -15.97 3.19
N THR A 89 -4.64 -14.68 3.43
CA THR A 89 -4.02 -13.76 2.46
C THR A 89 -2.58 -14.18 2.14
N VAL A 90 -1.79 -14.49 3.17
CA VAL A 90 -0.37 -14.86 3.01
C VAL A 90 -0.22 -16.19 2.29
N ASP A 91 -1.06 -17.19 2.61
CA ASP A 91 -1.09 -18.48 1.93
C ASP A 91 -1.42 -18.32 0.44
N TRP A 92 -2.45 -17.52 0.13
CA TRP A 92 -2.81 -17.24 -1.26
C TRP A 92 -1.66 -16.58 -2.03
N ILE A 93 -0.97 -15.59 -1.42
CA ILE A 93 0.14 -14.89 -2.07
C ILE A 93 1.33 -15.83 -2.28
N LYS A 94 1.64 -16.71 -1.33
CA LYS A 94 2.67 -17.75 -1.52
C LYS A 94 2.36 -18.62 -2.73
N ASP A 95 1.12 -19.10 -2.83
CA ASP A 95 0.69 -19.95 -3.94
C ASP A 95 0.70 -19.21 -5.29
N SER A 96 0.51 -17.89 -5.26
CA SER A 96 0.55 -17.04 -6.46
C SER A 96 1.95 -16.81 -7.02
N GLY A 97 2.99 -17.05 -6.21
CA GLY A 97 4.38 -16.76 -6.54
C GLY A 97 4.84 -15.32 -6.27
N ALA A 98 3.91 -14.39 -6.02
CA ALA A 98 4.21 -13.00 -5.71
C ALA A 98 5.03 -12.85 -4.41
N LYS A 99 5.81 -11.76 -4.33
CA LYS A 99 6.79 -11.52 -3.25
C LYS A 99 6.47 -10.33 -2.36
N VAL A 100 5.49 -9.51 -2.74
CA VAL A 100 5.14 -8.27 -2.04
C VAL A 100 3.65 -8.26 -1.73
N LEU A 101 3.32 -8.12 -0.45
CA LEU A 101 1.98 -7.95 0.09
C LEU A 101 1.75 -6.47 0.41
N ASN A 102 0.67 -5.90 -0.12
CA ASN A 102 0.12 -4.63 0.32
C ASN A 102 -1.03 -4.91 1.28
N LEU A 103 -0.76 -4.88 2.58
CA LEU A 103 -1.72 -5.24 3.61
C LEU A 103 -2.69 -4.09 3.87
N LEU A 104 -3.99 -4.34 3.68
CA LEU A 104 -5.05 -3.37 3.94
C LEU A 104 -5.44 -3.39 5.42
N THR A 105 -5.10 -2.30 6.12
CA THR A 105 -5.46 -2.06 7.53
C THR A 105 -6.46 -0.92 7.64
N LYS A 106 -7.15 -0.80 8.79
CA LYS A 106 -8.14 0.26 9.02
C LYS A 106 -7.42 1.53 9.46
N GLY A 107 -7.42 2.55 8.61
CA GLY A 107 -6.84 3.87 8.86
C GLY A 107 -7.76 4.84 9.60
N SER A 108 -9.01 4.47 9.91
CA SER A 108 -9.91 5.26 10.76
C SER A 108 -10.57 4.42 11.85
N LEU A 109 -10.78 5.04 13.02
CA LEU A 109 -11.45 4.38 14.14
C LEU A 109 -12.90 4.01 13.78
N HIS A 110 -13.56 4.85 12.98
CA HIS A 110 -14.89 4.59 12.47
C HIS A 110 -14.96 3.29 11.66
N HIS A 111 -14.05 3.09 10.70
CA HIS A 111 -14.03 1.87 9.89
C HIS A 111 -13.71 0.63 10.74
N LEU A 112 -12.79 0.75 11.69
CA LEU A 112 -12.47 -0.33 12.63
C LEU A 112 -13.72 -0.77 13.42
N GLU A 113 -14.41 0.18 14.06
CA GLU A 113 -15.57 -0.13 14.90
C GLU A 113 -16.77 -0.62 14.08
N LYS A 114 -17.05 0.01 12.93
CA LYS A 114 -18.25 -0.31 12.14
C LYS A 114 -18.12 -1.59 11.32
N GLN A 115 -16.94 -1.90 10.80
CA GLN A 115 -16.76 -3.09 9.98
C GLN A 115 -16.28 -4.31 10.77
N LEU A 116 -15.43 -4.10 11.78
CA LEU A 116 -14.81 -5.20 12.52
C LEU A 116 -15.32 -5.33 13.95
N GLY A 117 -15.82 -4.26 14.56
CA GLY A 117 -16.29 -4.26 15.95
C GLY A 117 -15.19 -4.61 16.97
N LYS A 118 -13.92 -4.31 16.63
CA LYS A 118 -12.74 -4.63 17.44
C LYS A 118 -12.17 -3.38 18.11
N THR A 119 -11.49 -3.57 19.22
CA THR A 119 -10.66 -2.52 19.83
C THR A 119 -9.37 -2.30 19.02
N PRO A 120 -8.74 -1.11 19.11
CA PRO A 120 -7.44 -0.86 18.47
C PRO A 120 -6.38 -1.90 18.83
N LYS A 121 -6.31 -2.31 20.11
CA LYS A 121 -5.32 -3.28 20.58
C LYS A 121 -5.51 -4.67 19.97
N GLU A 122 -6.76 -5.14 19.87
CA GLU A 122 -7.07 -6.42 19.23
C GLU A 122 -6.70 -6.40 17.75
N PHE A 123 -7.08 -5.32 17.05
CA PHE A 123 -6.79 -5.18 15.63
C PHE A 123 -5.29 -5.07 15.33
N PHE A 124 -4.54 -4.34 16.16
CA PHE A 124 -3.08 -4.26 16.03
C PHE A 124 -2.44 -5.64 16.23
N THR A 125 -2.94 -6.43 17.19
CA THR A 125 -2.47 -7.81 17.39
C THR A 125 -2.73 -8.68 16.16
N ASP A 126 -3.90 -8.56 15.53
CA ASP A 126 -4.20 -9.27 14.28
C ASP A 126 -3.29 -8.82 13.13
N ALA A 127 -3.02 -7.52 13.02
CA ALA A 127 -2.14 -6.96 12.00
C ALA A 127 -0.70 -7.47 12.17
N SER A 128 -0.14 -7.43 13.39
CA SER A 128 1.18 -8.01 13.70
C SER A 128 1.24 -9.48 13.32
N PHE A 129 0.21 -10.27 13.65
CA PHE A 129 0.19 -11.69 13.28
C PHE A 129 0.35 -11.90 11.77
N VAL A 130 -0.38 -11.12 10.94
CA VAL A 130 -0.27 -11.22 9.48
C VAL A 130 1.10 -10.77 8.99
N ILE A 131 1.65 -9.67 9.53
CA ILE A 131 2.97 -9.16 9.16
C ILE A 131 4.06 -10.19 9.50
N GLU A 132 4.08 -10.72 10.72
CA GLU A 132 5.04 -11.74 11.14
C GLU A 132 4.93 -13.01 10.29
N TYR A 133 3.70 -13.44 9.99
CA TYR A 133 3.47 -14.63 9.16
C TYR A 133 3.90 -14.42 7.70
N ALA A 134 3.70 -13.21 7.15
CA ALA A 134 4.15 -12.82 5.82
C ALA A 134 5.69 -12.81 5.73
N ILE A 135 6.38 -12.25 6.73
CA ILE A 135 7.85 -12.24 6.80
C ILE A 135 8.40 -13.66 6.90
N LYS A 136 7.82 -14.49 7.78
CA LYS A 136 8.19 -15.91 7.91
C LYS A 136 7.98 -16.69 6.60
N SER A 137 7.03 -16.24 5.78
CA SER A 137 6.73 -16.79 4.46
C SER A 137 7.61 -16.22 3.34
N GLY A 138 8.57 -15.33 3.65
CA GLY A 138 9.48 -14.74 2.69
C GLY A 138 8.87 -13.61 1.85
N LEU A 139 7.80 -12.98 2.33
CA LEU A 139 7.17 -11.83 1.68
C LEU A 139 7.71 -10.52 2.26
N LYS A 140 7.77 -9.49 1.40
CA LYS A 140 7.86 -8.09 1.80
C LYS A 140 6.47 -7.50 2.00
N ILE A 141 6.35 -6.50 2.86
CA ILE A 141 5.04 -5.95 3.26
C ILE A 141 5.04 -4.43 3.15
N ASN A 142 4.10 -3.87 2.39
CA ASN A 142 3.64 -2.50 2.53
C ASN A 142 2.29 -2.50 3.26
N VAL A 143 1.87 -1.37 3.84
CA VAL A 143 0.62 -1.30 4.62
C VAL A 143 -0.25 -0.11 4.19
N TYR A 144 -1.49 -0.37 3.76
CA TYR A 144 -2.51 0.67 3.57
C TYR A 144 -3.19 1.02 4.89
N LEU A 145 -3.33 2.32 5.16
CA LEU A 145 -4.24 2.86 6.16
C LEU A 145 -5.57 3.23 5.48
N GLU A 146 -6.43 2.25 5.21
CA GLU A 146 -7.73 2.47 4.54
C GLU A 146 -8.56 3.54 5.26
N ASP A 147 -9.13 4.49 4.52
CA ASP A 147 -9.89 5.62 5.08
C ASP A 147 -9.03 6.57 5.96
N TRP A 148 -7.71 6.62 5.72
CA TRP A 148 -6.80 7.52 6.43
C TRP A 148 -7.22 8.99 6.33
N SER A 149 -7.74 9.44 5.18
CA SER A 149 -8.18 10.83 5.00
C SER A 149 -9.26 11.27 6.00
N ASN A 150 -10.21 10.40 6.34
CA ASN A 150 -11.14 10.65 7.43
C ASN A 150 -10.53 10.33 8.79
N GLY A 151 -9.68 9.31 8.84
CA GLY A 151 -8.97 8.89 10.04
C GLY A 151 -8.18 10.02 10.70
N PHE A 152 -7.38 10.77 9.94
CA PHE A 152 -6.55 11.84 10.52
C PHE A 152 -7.38 13.07 10.95
N ARG A 153 -8.52 13.32 10.31
CA ARG A 153 -9.43 14.44 10.67
C ARG A 153 -10.28 14.12 11.89
N ASN A 154 -10.84 12.91 11.94
CA ASN A 154 -11.88 12.55 12.90
C ASN A 154 -11.36 11.69 14.06
N SER A 155 -10.23 11.00 13.88
CA SER A 155 -9.63 10.11 14.88
C SER A 155 -8.09 10.16 14.87
N PRO A 156 -7.47 11.36 14.99
CA PRO A 156 -6.03 11.52 14.84
C PRO A 156 -5.21 10.68 15.85
N ASP A 157 -5.70 10.53 17.08
CA ASP A 157 -5.01 9.72 18.11
C ASP A 157 -4.97 8.24 17.74
N TYR A 158 -6.04 7.71 17.13
CA TYR A 158 -6.07 6.35 16.61
C TYR A 158 -5.04 6.18 15.49
N VAL A 159 -5.04 7.07 14.50
CA VAL A 159 -4.08 7.03 13.39
C VAL A 159 -2.65 7.08 13.90
N LYS A 160 -2.36 7.99 14.84
CA LYS A 160 -1.04 8.10 15.47
C LYS A 160 -0.65 6.79 16.16
N SER A 161 -1.56 6.18 16.91
CA SER A 161 -1.30 4.91 17.60
C SER A 161 -1.05 3.75 16.63
N LEU A 162 -1.77 3.70 15.50
CA LEU A 162 -1.60 2.70 14.46
C LEU A 162 -0.25 2.87 13.76
N VAL A 163 0.09 4.10 13.39
CA VAL A 163 1.38 4.42 12.77
C VAL A 163 2.54 4.14 13.73
N GLU A 164 2.41 4.46 15.01
CA GLU A 164 3.42 4.14 16.03
C GLU A 164 3.58 2.62 16.18
N HIS A 165 2.48 1.87 16.17
CA HIS A 165 2.52 0.42 16.19
C HIS A 165 3.25 -0.14 14.95
N LEU A 166 2.87 0.27 13.74
CA LEU A 166 3.49 -0.15 12.49
C LEU A 166 4.97 0.28 12.38
N SER A 167 5.38 1.35 13.06
CA SER A 167 6.80 1.78 13.12
C SER A 167 7.73 0.82 13.85
N LYS A 168 7.16 -0.10 14.64
CA LYS A 168 7.88 -1.15 15.36
C LYS A 168 7.92 -2.46 14.54
N GLU A 169 7.18 -2.53 13.45
CA GLU A 169 7.08 -3.70 12.57
C GLU A 169 8.10 -3.63 11.43
N HIS A 170 8.46 -4.80 10.89
CA HIS A 170 9.37 -4.92 9.74
C HIS A 170 8.62 -4.78 8.41
N ILE A 171 8.13 -3.57 8.12
CA ILE A 171 7.43 -3.22 6.89
C ILE A 171 8.28 -2.29 6.00
N GLU A 172 8.05 -2.33 4.69
CA GLU A 172 8.76 -1.52 3.70
C GLU A 172 8.21 -0.09 3.64
N ARG A 173 6.88 0.06 3.58
CA ARG A 173 6.20 1.35 3.36
C ARG A 173 4.82 1.42 4.03
N ILE A 174 4.40 2.62 4.39
CA ILE A 174 3.02 2.96 4.79
C ILE A 174 2.37 3.79 3.68
N PHE A 175 1.19 3.37 3.28
CA PHE A 175 0.35 4.03 2.31
C PHE A 175 -0.76 4.81 3.03
N LEU A 176 -0.91 6.08 2.67
CA LEU A 176 -1.88 7.04 3.21
C LEU A 176 -2.93 7.34 2.13
N PRO A 177 -3.95 6.50 1.96
CA PRO A 177 -4.96 6.73 0.95
C PRO A 177 -6.03 7.74 1.38
N ASP A 178 -6.35 8.64 0.47
CA ASP A 178 -7.61 9.37 0.46
C ASP A 178 -8.70 8.52 -0.22
N THR A 179 -9.13 7.49 0.49
CA THR A 179 -10.04 6.44 -0.01
C THR A 179 -11.36 6.97 -0.57
N LEU A 180 -11.83 8.13 -0.10
CA LEU A 180 -13.08 8.75 -0.55
C LEU A 180 -12.86 10.02 -1.40
N GLY A 181 -11.61 10.43 -1.66
CA GLY A 181 -11.30 11.63 -2.43
C GLY A 181 -11.81 12.93 -1.78
N VAL A 182 -11.70 13.05 -0.45
CA VAL A 182 -12.33 14.11 0.34
C VAL A 182 -11.38 15.20 0.82
N LEU A 183 -10.08 15.11 0.51
CA LEU A 183 -9.08 16.07 0.97
C LEU A 183 -8.82 17.19 -0.04
N SER A 184 -8.66 18.40 0.47
CA SER A 184 -8.02 19.51 -0.26
C SER A 184 -6.50 19.33 -0.32
N PRO A 185 -5.78 20.00 -1.24
CA PRO A 185 -4.31 20.00 -1.25
C PRO A 185 -3.69 20.44 0.09
N GLU A 186 -4.30 21.39 0.79
CA GLU A 186 -3.85 21.87 2.10
C GLU A 186 -4.07 20.82 3.19
N GLU A 187 -5.24 20.20 3.24
CA GLU A 187 -5.52 19.09 4.17
C GLU A 187 -4.59 17.90 3.92
N THR A 188 -4.33 17.60 2.65
CA THR A 188 -3.39 16.58 2.20
C THR A 188 -1.99 16.86 2.73
N PHE A 189 -1.50 18.10 2.59
CA PHE A 189 -0.20 18.50 3.13
C PHE A 189 -0.16 18.36 4.65
N GLN A 190 -1.17 18.86 5.36
CA GLN A 190 -1.24 18.81 6.83
C GLN A 190 -1.23 17.38 7.36
N GLY A 191 -2.08 16.51 6.80
CA GLY A 191 -2.16 15.11 7.20
C GLY A 191 -0.83 14.39 7.00
N VAL A 192 -0.22 14.56 5.82
CA VAL A 192 1.06 13.93 5.48
C VAL A 192 2.20 14.45 6.35
N ASP A 193 2.33 15.77 6.52
CA ASP A 193 3.36 16.41 7.35
C ASP A 193 3.27 15.96 8.82
N SER A 194 2.04 15.82 9.35
CA SER A 194 1.81 15.36 10.73
C SER A 194 2.39 13.98 11.04
N LEU A 195 2.46 13.09 10.04
CA LEU A 195 2.97 11.72 10.21
C LEU A 195 4.46 11.62 9.89
N ILE A 196 4.94 12.37 8.88
CA ILE A 196 6.34 12.37 8.47
C ILE A 196 7.26 12.87 9.58
N GLN A 197 6.87 13.94 10.28
CA GLN A 197 7.70 14.50 11.35
C GLN A 197 7.97 13.47 12.48
N ASN A 198 7.08 12.48 12.60
CA ASN A 198 7.07 11.53 13.70
C ASN A 198 7.47 10.10 13.30
N THR A 199 7.76 9.82 12.02
CA THR A 199 8.05 8.46 11.55
C THR A 199 9.20 8.36 10.57
N ARG A 200 9.96 7.27 10.68
CA ARG A 200 11.08 6.93 9.77
C ARG A 200 10.65 6.09 8.56
N ILE A 201 9.35 5.81 8.42
CA ILE A 201 8.83 4.92 7.39
C ILE A 201 8.49 5.72 6.13
N PHE A 202 8.68 5.10 4.97
CA PHE A 202 8.25 5.66 3.70
C PHE A 202 6.74 5.84 3.67
N ILE A 203 6.32 7.11 3.68
CA ILE A 203 4.92 7.51 3.56
C ILE A 203 4.59 7.77 2.09
N LEU A 204 3.53 7.14 1.62
CA LEU A 204 3.08 7.19 0.23
C LEU A 204 1.63 7.63 0.20
N ASN A 205 1.37 8.82 -0.33
CA ASN A 205 0.01 9.36 -0.36
C ASN A 205 -0.72 8.93 -1.64
N PHE A 206 -1.98 8.53 -1.51
CA PHE A 206 -2.86 8.23 -2.63
C PHE A 206 -3.98 9.25 -2.61
N THR A 207 -4.14 10.01 -3.70
CA THR A 207 -5.29 10.91 -3.86
C THR A 207 -6.11 10.41 -5.03
N ASP A 208 -7.38 10.13 -4.79
CA ASP A 208 -8.32 9.80 -5.85
C ASP A 208 -8.47 11.02 -6.76
N ILE A 209 -8.29 10.83 -8.06
CA ILE A 209 -7.79 11.85 -9.00
C ILE A 209 -8.92 12.78 -9.50
N THR A 210 -9.64 13.41 -8.58
CA THR A 210 -10.70 14.36 -8.94
C THR A 210 -10.23 15.82 -8.99
N THR A 211 -9.05 16.16 -8.42
CA THR A 211 -8.62 17.57 -8.31
C THR A 211 -7.24 17.96 -8.90
N THR A 212 -6.37 17.06 -9.40
CA THR A 212 -5.18 17.47 -10.19
C THR A 212 -4.61 16.42 -11.17
N ILE A 213 -4.26 16.90 -12.38
CA ILE A 213 -3.35 16.40 -13.45
C ILE A 213 -3.30 14.86 -13.67
N PHE A 214 -4.19 14.38 -14.56
CA PHE A 214 -4.28 13.04 -15.18
C PHE A 214 -4.90 11.89 -14.37
N PRO A 215 -6.06 11.34 -14.79
CA PRO A 215 -6.90 10.39 -14.03
C PRO A 215 -6.34 8.98 -13.80
N TRP A 216 -5.05 8.74 -14.03
CA TRP A 216 -4.47 7.38 -14.00
C TRP A 216 -3.05 7.29 -13.41
N GLN A 217 -2.59 8.29 -12.64
CA GLN A 217 -1.23 8.27 -12.08
C GLN A 217 -1.21 8.62 -10.59
N ILE A 218 -0.55 7.77 -9.79
CA ILE A 218 -0.29 8.01 -8.37
C ILE A 218 1.16 8.49 -8.25
N VAL A 219 1.38 9.64 -7.60
CA VAL A 219 2.70 10.28 -7.44
C VAL A 219 3.15 10.18 -5.98
N PHE A 220 4.35 9.66 -5.73
CA PHE A 220 4.81 9.33 -4.38
C PHE A 220 6.00 10.15 -3.92
N LYS A 221 6.03 10.63 -2.66
CA LYS A 221 7.15 11.42 -2.13
C LYS A 221 7.83 10.77 -0.93
N ARG A 222 9.14 10.52 -1.04
CA ARG A 222 10.00 10.04 0.06
C ARG A 222 10.25 11.15 1.09
N PHE A 223 10.07 10.83 2.37
CA PHE A 223 10.52 11.66 3.48
C PHE A 223 11.29 10.82 4.51
N VAL A 224 12.38 11.37 5.04
CA VAL A 224 13.19 10.78 6.11
C VAL A 224 13.37 11.87 7.19
N PRO A 225 13.07 11.62 8.47
CA PRO A 225 13.23 12.63 9.52
C PRO A 225 14.70 12.99 9.76
N GLU A 226 15.02 14.28 9.81
CA GLU A 226 16.27 14.77 10.37
C GLU A 226 16.23 14.65 11.90
N SER A 227 16.73 13.55 12.45
CA SER A 227 16.98 13.48 13.90
C SER A 227 18.41 13.89 14.22
N LYS A 228 18.69 15.20 14.34
CA LYS A 228 19.79 15.76 15.15
C LYS A 228 19.42 17.17 15.64
N VAL A 229 18.80 17.22 16.82
CA VAL A 229 18.73 18.42 17.67
C VAL A 229 20.16 18.84 17.99
N PHE A 230 20.55 20.06 17.60
CA PHE A 230 21.66 20.76 18.23
C PHE A 230 21.29 22.24 18.39
N THR A 231 21.01 22.62 19.62
CA THR A 231 21.11 24.02 20.08
C THR A 231 22.59 24.39 20.00
N LEU A 232 22.94 25.45 19.28
CA LEU A 232 24.27 26.06 19.33
C LEU A 232 24.11 27.55 19.67
N LEU A 233 24.59 27.90 20.87
CA LEU A 233 25.39 29.10 21.09
C LEU A 233 26.69 28.97 20.29
#